data_AF-A0A7W7VQQ2-F1
#
_entry.id   AF-A0A7W7VQQ2-F1
#
_cell.length_a   1.000
_cell.length_b   1.000
_cell.length_c   1.000
_cell.angle_alpha   90.00
_cell.angle_beta   90.00
_cell.angle_gamma   90.00
#
_symmetry.space_group_name_H-M   'P 1'
#
loop_
_entity.id
_entity.type
_entity.pdbx_description
1 polymer ?
#
loop_
_entity_poly.entity_id
_entity_poly.type
_entity_poly.pdbx_seq_one_letter_code
_entity_poly.pdbx_strand_id
1 'polypeptide(L)'
;MPTLRRRQWVPSTGTDVVLMGSTSRQSDPAADPVAEFIRVVQGILVTADETLGVEDLEPGLEHALVIAQRNPERRAQFESRLIALIDSPQEGSVEIVSFLMHVLRWETIREVVEERIRHPRGDVSNIRLYEAMLDAFSDSWRDRDFFSRFSET
;
A
#
# COMPACT_ATOMS: atom_id res chain seq x y z
N MET A 1 56.05 23.11 45.09
CA MET A 1 55.90 21.73 45.60
C MET A 1 55.79 20.79 44.39
N PRO A 2 56.37 19.58 44.44
CA PRO A 2 57.45 19.16 43.53
C PRO A 2 57.08 18.12 42.45
N THR A 3 57.84 18.17 41.35
CA THR A 3 58.54 17.08 40.61
C THR A 3 58.01 15.62 40.55
N LEU A 4 57.92 15.13 39.30
CA LEU A 4 58.50 13.89 38.73
C LEU A 4 58.12 12.50 39.27
N ARG A 5 57.61 11.64 38.36
CA ARG A 5 58.14 10.29 38.01
C ARG A 5 57.43 9.80 36.73
N ARG A 6 58.04 9.89 35.55
CA ARG A 6 58.85 8.88 34.81
C ARG A 6 58.30 7.45 34.74
N ARG A 7 57.87 7.10 33.51
CA ARG A 7 58.17 5.92 32.66
C ARG A 7 57.78 4.51 33.13
N GLN A 8 57.00 3.83 32.28
CA GLN A 8 57.45 2.58 31.66
C GLN A 8 56.77 2.33 30.30
N TRP A 9 57.57 1.87 29.35
CA TRP A 9 57.25 1.43 27.98
C TRP A 9 57.79 0.01 27.88
N VAL A 10 57.05 -0.94 27.29
CA VAL A 10 57.53 -1.97 26.31
C VAL A 10 56.30 -2.58 25.59
N PRO A 11 56.37 -2.82 24.26
CA PRO A 11 55.30 -3.41 23.44
C PRO A 11 55.44 -4.94 23.27
N SER A 12 54.41 -5.59 22.71
CA SER A 12 54.51 -6.44 21.50
C SER A 12 53.34 -7.44 21.35
N THR A 13 52.70 -7.34 20.18
CA THR A 13 52.18 -8.39 19.29
C THR A 13 51.70 -9.74 19.85
N GLY A 14 50.45 -10.06 19.52
CA GLY A 14 49.92 -11.43 19.52
C GLY A 14 48.56 -11.48 18.85
N THR A 15 48.56 -11.77 17.55
CA THR A 15 47.38 -12.12 16.74
C THR A 15 46.74 -13.39 17.28
N ASP A 16 45.42 -13.41 17.45
CA ASP A 16 44.64 -14.62 17.17
C ASP A 16 43.22 -14.26 16.70
N VAL A 17 42.76 -15.03 15.72
CA VAL A 17 41.59 -14.81 14.88
C VAL A 17 40.55 -15.85 15.27
N VAL A 18 39.39 -15.42 15.78
CA VAL A 18 38.13 -16.16 15.62
C VAL A 18 37.00 -15.13 15.55
N LEU A 19 36.53 -14.74 14.37
CA LEU A 19 35.39 -15.31 13.64
C LEU A 19 34.04 -15.27 14.38
N MET A 20 33.06 -14.78 13.63
CA MET A 20 31.62 -15.05 13.74
C MET A 20 30.77 -14.14 14.65
N GLY A 21 29.91 -13.39 13.97
CA GLY A 21 28.51 -13.37 14.36
C GLY A 21 28.06 -12.10 15.07
N SER A 22 28.09 -10.98 14.38
CA SER A 22 27.01 -10.00 14.45
C SER A 22 27.08 -9.12 13.22
N THR A 23 26.73 -9.71 12.07
CA THR A 23 25.92 -8.93 11.14
C THR A 23 24.66 -8.59 11.91
N SER A 24 24.69 -7.47 12.64
CA SER A 24 23.49 -6.66 12.75
C SER A 24 23.11 -6.38 11.31
N ARG A 25 22.28 -7.24 10.74
CA ARG A 25 21.27 -6.80 9.78
C ARG A 25 20.56 -5.72 10.54
N GLN A 26 21.06 -4.50 10.36
CA GLN A 26 20.26 -3.31 10.41
C GLN A 26 19.16 -3.64 9.42
N SER A 27 18.08 -4.24 9.93
CA SER A 27 16.80 -4.11 9.30
C SER A 27 16.67 -2.61 9.12
N ASP A 28 16.72 -2.15 7.87
CA ASP A 28 16.09 -0.87 7.57
C ASP A 28 14.78 -0.84 8.36
N PRO A 29 14.50 0.24 9.12
CA PRO A 29 13.23 0.32 9.84
C PRO A 29 12.16 -0.03 8.84
N ALA A 30 11.51 -1.19 9.04
CA ALA A 30 10.68 -1.82 8.03
C ALA A 30 9.76 -0.74 7.47
N ALA A 31 9.93 -0.42 6.18
CA ALA A 31 9.24 0.71 5.57
C ALA A 31 7.76 0.61 5.94
N ASP A 32 7.19 1.67 6.51
CA ASP A 32 5.82 1.66 7.01
C ASP A 32 4.88 1.22 5.86
N PRO A 33 4.28 0.02 5.92
CA PRO A 33 3.49 -0.52 4.81
C PRO A 33 2.31 0.38 4.46
N VAL A 34 1.78 1.13 5.43
CA VAL A 34 0.69 2.07 5.20
C VAL A 34 1.18 3.29 4.45
N ALA A 35 2.35 3.83 4.82
CA ALA A 35 2.96 4.93 4.07
C ALA A 35 3.38 4.51 2.64
N GLU A 36 3.83 3.26 2.46
CA GLU A 36 4.11 2.71 1.14
C GLU A 36 2.83 2.57 0.31
N PHE A 37 1.77 1.99 0.86
CA PHE A 37 0.47 1.88 0.21
C PHE A 37 -0.06 3.24 -0.24
N ILE A 38 0.02 4.26 0.61
CA ILE A 38 -0.41 5.63 0.27
C ILE A 38 0.38 6.17 -0.93
N ARG A 39 1.71 5.98 -0.95
CA ARG A 39 2.55 6.43 -2.07
C ARG A 39 2.19 5.72 -3.37
N VAL A 40 1.90 4.42 -3.31
CA VAL A 40 1.48 3.65 -4.48
C VAL A 40 0.13 4.14 -4.98
N VAL A 41 -0.87 4.29 -4.10
CA VAL A 41 -2.20 4.83 -4.45
C VAL A 41 -2.08 6.22 -5.07
N GLN A 42 -1.28 7.11 -4.52
CA GLN A 42 -1.04 8.44 -5.09
C GLN A 42 -0.39 8.35 -6.48
N GLY A 43 0.55 7.42 -6.68
CA GLY A 43 1.14 7.16 -8.00
C GLY A 43 0.09 6.74 -9.02
N ILE A 44 -0.83 5.84 -8.64
CA ILE A 44 -1.92 5.39 -9.52
C ILE A 44 -2.83 6.57 -9.90
N LEU A 45 -3.21 7.40 -8.93
CA LEU A 45 -4.06 8.57 -9.18
C LEU A 45 -3.39 9.58 -10.13
N VAL A 46 -2.08 9.79 -10.00
CA VAL A 46 -1.32 10.63 -10.94
C VAL A 46 -1.31 10.02 -12.34
N THR A 47 -1.03 8.71 -12.46
CA THR A 47 -1.07 8.02 -13.75
C THR A 47 -2.46 8.12 -14.39
N ALA A 48 -3.53 7.93 -13.61
CA ALA A 48 -4.90 7.99 -14.11
C ALA A 48 -5.29 9.38 -14.66
N ASP A 49 -4.72 10.46 -14.12
CA ASP A 49 -4.91 11.81 -14.64
C ASP A 49 -4.18 12.03 -15.98
N GLU A 50 -3.13 11.24 -16.26
CA GLU A 50 -2.27 11.37 -17.44
C GLU A 50 -2.58 10.36 -18.57
N THR A 51 -3.24 9.25 -18.27
CA THR A 51 -3.46 8.13 -19.19
C THR A 51 -4.93 7.85 -19.48
N LEU A 52 -5.21 7.20 -20.60
CA LEU A 52 -6.53 6.67 -20.94
C LEU A 52 -6.45 5.14 -20.97
N GLY A 53 -6.86 4.48 -19.89
CA GLY A 53 -6.85 3.02 -19.80
C GLY A 53 -6.40 2.51 -18.43
N VAL A 54 -6.77 1.28 -18.12
CA VAL A 54 -6.43 0.63 -16.84
C VAL A 54 -5.09 -0.10 -16.89
N GLU A 55 -4.56 -0.33 -18.08
CA GLU A 55 -3.34 -1.08 -18.34
C GLU A 55 -2.12 -0.41 -17.70
N ASP A 56 -2.07 0.93 -17.76
CA ASP A 56 -1.01 1.72 -17.12
C ASP A 56 -1.16 1.80 -15.59
N LEU A 57 -2.37 1.55 -15.07
CA LEU A 57 -2.67 1.56 -13.64
C LEU A 57 -2.37 0.21 -12.97
N GLU A 58 -2.53 -0.88 -13.72
CA GLU A 58 -2.48 -2.25 -13.22
C GLU A 58 -1.19 -2.59 -12.44
N PRO A 59 0.02 -2.20 -12.86
CA PRO A 59 1.23 -2.44 -12.06
C PRO A 59 1.17 -1.80 -10.67
N GLY A 60 0.61 -0.59 -10.57
CA GLY A 60 0.41 0.08 -9.28
C GLY A 60 -0.66 -0.61 -8.44
N LEU A 61 -1.76 -1.02 -9.07
CA LEU A 61 -2.86 -1.74 -8.41
C LEU A 61 -2.41 -3.07 -7.82
N GLU A 62 -1.64 -3.86 -8.57
CA GLU A 62 -1.02 -5.10 -8.11
C GLU A 62 -0.06 -4.84 -6.93
N HIS A 63 0.73 -3.77 -7.00
CA HIS A 63 1.62 -3.44 -5.91
C HIS A 63 0.86 -3.07 -4.63
N ALA A 64 -0.19 -2.24 -4.74
CA ALA A 64 -1.06 -1.91 -3.62
C ALA A 64 -1.72 -3.17 -3.01
N LEU A 65 -2.17 -4.09 -3.86
CA LEU A 65 -2.74 -5.37 -3.46
C LEU A 65 -1.74 -6.21 -2.66
N VAL A 66 -0.51 -6.36 -3.15
CA VAL A 66 0.56 -7.12 -2.48
C VAL A 66 0.88 -6.53 -1.11
N ILE A 67 0.96 -5.19 -0.99
CA ILE A 67 1.19 -4.53 0.29
C ILE A 67 0.06 -4.86 1.28
N ALA A 68 -1.20 -4.74 0.85
CA ALA A 68 -2.35 -5.03 1.68
C ALA A 68 -2.39 -6.50 2.13
N GLN A 69 -2.14 -7.45 1.23
CA GLN A 69 -2.15 -8.89 1.52
C GLN A 69 -1.03 -9.32 2.46
N ARG A 70 0.15 -8.69 2.39
CA ARG A 70 1.29 -9.01 3.25
C ARG A 70 1.19 -8.46 4.67
N ASN A 71 0.27 -7.53 4.92
CA ASN A 71 0.14 -6.83 6.20
C ASN A 71 -1.32 -6.84 6.70
N PRO A 72 -1.95 -8.04 6.90
CA PRO A 72 -3.35 -8.14 7.30
C PRO A 72 -3.65 -7.48 8.66
N GLU A 73 -2.66 -7.40 9.56
CA GLU A 73 -2.76 -6.69 10.83
C GLU A 73 -2.91 -5.17 10.69
N ARG A 74 -2.62 -4.63 9.50
CA ARG A 74 -2.81 -3.21 9.15
C ARG A 74 -4.11 -2.95 8.37
N ARG A 75 -4.96 -3.97 8.16
CA ARG A 75 -6.20 -3.87 7.36
C ARG A 75 -7.03 -2.62 7.66
N ALA A 76 -7.34 -2.34 8.92
CA ALA A 76 -8.15 -1.17 9.31
C ALA A 76 -7.54 0.17 8.84
N GLN A 77 -6.21 0.25 8.77
CA GLN A 77 -5.50 1.44 8.31
C GLN A 77 -5.60 1.58 6.78
N PHE A 78 -5.48 0.48 6.04
CA PHE A 78 -5.73 0.48 4.58
C PHE A 78 -7.19 0.80 4.26
N GLU A 79 -8.14 0.19 4.98
CA GLU A 79 -9.57 0.50 4.84
C GLU A 79 -9.83 1.99 5.04
N SER A 80 -9.25 2.59 6.09
CA SER A 80 -9.37 4.04 6.34
C SER A 80 -8.87 4.89 5.16
N ARG A 81 -7.83 4.45 4.44
CA ARG A 81 -7.33 5.15 3.24
C ARG A 81 -8.27 5.00 2.05
N LEU A 82 -8.82 3.81 1.84
CA LEU A 82 -9.79 3.57 0.77
C LEU A 82 -11.11 4.30 1.04
N ILE A 83 -11.56 4.38 2.29
CA ILE A 83 -12.73 5.18 2.69
C ILE A 83 -12.51 6.66 2.38
N ALA A 84 -11.31 7.19 2.69
CA ALA A 84 -10.99 8.57 2.34
C ALA A 84 -11.04 8.83 0.82
N LEU A 85 -10.65 7.83 0.02
CA LEU A 85 -10.74 7.88 -1.45
C LEU A 85 -12.20 7.84 -1.94
N ILE A 86 -13.04 6.99 -1.33
CA ILE A 86 -14.49 6.91 -1.64
C ILE A 86 -15.22 8.20 -1.26
N ASP A 87 -14.81 8.81 -0.14
CA ASP A 87 -15.41 10.04 0.38
C ASP A 87 -15.09 11.26 -0.48
N SER A 88 -13.99 11.22 -1.23
CA SER A 88 -13.56 12.27 -2.14
C SER A 88 -13.00 11.66 -3.43
N PRO A 89 -13.86 11.12 -4.32
CA PRO A 89 -13.42 10.46 -5.54
C PRO A 89 -12.64 11.41 -6.46
N GLN A 90 -11.61 10.86 -7.09
CA GLN A 90 -10.77 11.47 -8.11
C GLN A 90 -10.62 10.50 -9.29
N GLU A 91 -10.04 10.94 -10.40
CA GLU A 91 -9.68 10.06 -11.51
C GLU A 91 -8.86 8.85 -11.00
N GLY A 92 -9.17 7.64 -11.46
CA GLY A 92 -8.55 6.40 -10.97
C GLY A 92 -9.14 5.81 -9.67
N SER A 93 -10.04 6.52 -8.97
CA SER A 93 -10.59 6.03 -7.69
C SER A 93 -11.44 4.78 -7.84
N VAL A 94 -12.22 4.70 -8.94
CA VAL A 94 -13.07 3.54 -9.22
C VAL A 94 -12.20 2.32 -9.46
N GLU A 95 -11.16 2.45 -10.28
CA GLU A 95 -10.22 1.39 -10.65
C GLU A 95 -9.51 0.86 -9.42
N ILE A 96 -9.03 1.74 -8.54
CA ILE A 96 -8.36 1.38 -7.28
C ILE A 96 -9.28 0.58 -6.37
N VAL A 97 -10.48 1.11 -6.09
CA VAL A 97 -11.41 0.46 -5.17
C VAL A 97 -11.90 -0.86 -5.77
N SER A 98 -12.30 -0.85 -7.05
CA SER A 98 -12.84 -2.01 -7.72
C SER A 98 -11.83 -3.15 -7.82
N PHE A 99 -10.61 -2.88 -8.29
CA PHE A 99 -9.57 -3.90 -8.42
C PHE A 99 -9.23 -4.54 -7.06
N LEU A 100 -8.98 -3.70 -6.06
CA LEU A 100 -8.61 -4.18 -4.73
C LEU A 100 -9.75 -4.96 -4.08
N MET A 101 -10.99 -4.48 -4.17
CA MET A 101 -12.13 -5.12 -3.51
C MET A 101 -12.61 -6.36 -4.24
N HIS A 102 -12.35 -6.48 -5.54
CA HIS A 102 -12.58 -7.74 -6.26
C HIS A 102 -11.75 -8.87 -5.65
N VAL A 103 -10.49 -8.59 -5.29
CA VAL A 103 -9.59 -9.60 -4.71
C VAL A 103 -9.74 -9.73 -3.20
N LEU A 104 -9.76 -8.60 -2.48
CA LEU A 104 -9.67 -8.58 -1.02
C LEU A 104 -11.01 -8.82 -0.31
N ARG A 105 -12.13 -8.52 -0.98
CA ARG A 105 -13.50 -8.72 -0.46
C ARG A 105 -13.70 -8.14 0.95
N TRP A 106 -13.21 -6.93 1.21
CA TRP A 106 -13.39 -6.30 2.53
C TRP A 106 -14.79 -5.71 2.68
N GLU A 107 -15.66 -6.41 3.42
CA GLU A 107 -17.06 -6.01 3.65
C GLU A 107 -17.22 -4.59 4.22
N THR A 108 -16.29 -4.13 5.06
CA THR A 108 -16.32 -2.75 5.58
C THR A 108 -16.30 -1.71 4.47
N ILE A 109 -15.57 -1.96 3.38
CA ILE A 109 -15.56 -1.06 2.21
C ILE A 109 -16.88 -1.17 1.44
N ARG A 110 -17.41 -2.39 1.27
CA ARG A 110 -18.72 -2.60 0.64
C ARG A 110 -19.81 -1.80 1.34
N GLU A 111 -19.90 -1.94 2.67
CA GLU A 111 -20.89 -1.24 3.50
C GLU A 111 -20.77 0.28 3.37
N VAL A 112 -19.55 0.81 3.29
CA VAL A 112 -19.33 2.24 3.08
C VAL A 112 -19.83 2.68 1.70
N VAL A 113 -19.54 1.93 0.64
CA VAL A 113 -20.03 2.24 -0.71
C VAL A 113 -21.56 2.18 -0.78
N GLU A 114 -22.17 1.12 -0.22
CA GLU A 114 -23.63 0.98 -0.14
C GLU A 114 -24.28 2.14 0.63
N GLU A 115 -23.65 2.57 1.73
CA GLU A 115 -24.11 3.73 2.50
C GLU A 115 -24.05 5.03 1.69
N ARG A 116 -23.00 5.24 0.89
CA ARG A 116 -22.87 6.41 0.01
C ARG A 116 -23.90 6.41 -1.12
N ILE A 117 -24.34 5.24 -1.58
CA ILE A 117 -25.44 5.12 -2.54
C ILE A 117 -26.78 5.45 -1.87
N ARG A 118 -27.07 4.87 -0.69
CA ARG A 118 -28.33 5.11 0.03
C ARG A 118 -28.47 6.54 0.54
N HIS A 119 -27.36 7.10 1.00
CA HIS A 119 -27.29 8.42 1.61
C HIS A 119 -26.17 9.25 0.96
N PRO A 120 -26.36 9.71 -0.30
CA PRO A 120 -25.37 10.51 -1.00
C PRO A 120 -25.01 11.76 -0.21
N ARG A 121 -23.72 11.94 0.05
CA ARG A 121 -23.16 13.15 0.65
C ARG A 121 -22.30 13.83 -0.40
N GLY A 122 -22.54 15.12 -0.64
CA GLY A 122 -21.83 15.86 -1.68
C GLY A 122 -22.51 15.76 -3.04
N ASP A 123 -21.72 15.56 -4.10
CA ASP A 123 -22.23 15.54 -5.46
C ASP A 123 -22.95 14.22 -5.78
N VAL A 124 -24.24 14.32 -6.09
CA VAL A 124 -25.08 13.20 -6.50
C VAL A 124 -24.62 12.58 -7.82
N SER A 125 -23.80 13.28 -8.61
CA SER A 125 -23.18 12.73 -9.81
C SER A 125 -22.28 11.52 -9.52
N ASN A 126 -21.74 11.43 -8.30
CA ASN A 126 -20.87 10.33 -7.88
C ASN A 126 -21.60 8.99 -7.68
N ILE A 127 -22.94 8.97 -7.68
CA ILE A 127 -23.71 7.72 -7.48
C ILE A 127 -23.30 6.65 -8.48
N ARG A 128 -23.06 7.01 -9.74
CA ARG A 128 -22.61 6.06 -10.77
C ARG A 128 -21.21 5.50 -10.49
N LEU A 129 -20.32 6.31 -9.92
CA LEU A 129 -19.00 5.86 -9.50
C LEU A 129 -19.12 4.84 -8.36
N TYR A 130 -19.99 5.10 -7.38
CA TYR A 130 -20.23 4.19 -6.26
C TYR A 130 -20.87 2.87 -6.72
N GLU A 131 -21.83 2.92 -7.64
CA GLU A 131 -22.41 1.72 -8.26
C GLU A 131 -21.34 0.88 -8.97
N ALA A 132 -20.42 1.51 -9.70
CA ALA A 132 -19.32 0.83 -10.36
C ALA A 132 -18.35 0.18 -9.36
N MET A 133 -18.00 0.88 -8.28
CA MET A 133 -17.20 0.32 -7.17
C MET A 133 -17.89 -0.87 -6.51
N LEU A 134 -19.22 -0.82 -6.35
CA LEU A 134 -19.99 -1.88 -5.73
C LEU A 134 -20.08 -3.13 -6.62
N ASP A 135 -20.16 -2.97 -7.95
CA ASP A 135 -20.22 -4.10 -8.90
C ASP A 135 -18.97 -5.00 -8.80
N ALA A 136 -17.82 -4.42 -8.43
CA ALA A 136 -16.57 -5.16 -8.25
C ALA A 136 -16.63 -6.23 -7.15
N PHE A 137 -17.56 -6.11 -6.19
CA PHE A 137 -17.81 -7.13 -5.16
C PHE A 137 -18.50 -8.40 -5.72
N SER A 138 -18.99 -8.36 -6.96
CA SER A 138 -19.56 -9.53 -7.63
C SER A 138 -18.46 -10.49 -8.13
N ASP A 139 -18.74 -11.78 -8.16
CA ASP A 139 -17.91 -12.78 -8.86
C ASP A 139 -18.06 -12.66 -10.39
N SER A 140 -19.14 -12.04 -10.85
CA SER A 140 -19.43 -11.78 -12.26
C SER A 140 -19.17 -10.32 -12.65
N TRP A 141 -18.27 -9.63 -11.94
CA TRP A 141 -17.90 -8.24 -12.23
C TRP A 141 -17.41 -8.14 -13.68
N ARG A 142 -18.16 -7.42 -14.53
CA ARG A 142 -17.92 -7.41 -15.98
C ARG A 142 -16.66 -6.64 -16.37
N ASP A 143 -16.36 -5.57 -15.64
CA ASP A 143 -15.24 -4.70 -15.98
C ASP A 143 -13.89 -5.28 -15.50
N ARG A 144 -13.90 -6.46 -14.84
CA ARG A 144 -12.67 -7.17 -14.47
C ARG A 144 -11.82 -7.51 -15.70
N ASP A 145 -12.46 -7.75 -16.84
CA ASP A 145 -11.78 -8.18 -18.08
C ASP A 145 -10.89 -7.07 -18.67
N PHE A 146 -11.02 -5.82 -18.21
CA PHE A 146 -10.09 -4.74 -18.55
C PHE A 146 -8.71 -4.92 -17.90
N PHE A 147 -8.61 -5.69 -16.81
CA PHE A 147 -7.36 -5.97 -16.12
C PHE A 147 -6.78 -7.29 -16.61
N SER A 148 -5.51 -7.27 -17.02
CA SER A 148 -4.81 -8.46 -17.52
C SER A 148 -4.78 -9.60 -16.49
N ARG A 149 -4.81 -9.28 -15.19
CA ARG A 149 -4.93 -10.24 -14.10
C ARG A 149 -6.14 -11.16 -14.22
N PHE A 150 -7.27 -10.66 -14.71
CA PHE A 150 -8.54 -11.39 -14.69
C PHE A 150 -8.97 -11.90 -16.08
N SER A 151 -8.34 -11.41 -17.15
CA SER A 151 -8.75 -11.66 -18.53
C SER A 151 -8.49 -13.09 -19.05
N GLU A 152 -7.71 -13.91 -18.33
CA GLU A 152 -7.41 -15.31 -18.70
C GLU A 152 -8.15 -16.38 -17.86
N THR A 153 -9.19 -15.98 -17.11
CA THR A 153 -9.94 -16.89 -16.18
C THR A 153 -11.27 -17.34 -16.75
#